data_AF-A0A9P8DYH3-F1
#
_entry.id   AF-A0A9P8DYH3-F1
#
_cell.length_a   1.000
_cell.length_b   1.000
_cell.length_c   1.000
_cell.angle_alpha   90.00
_cell.angle_beta   90.00
_cell.angle_gamma   90.00
#
_symmetry.space_group_name_H-M   'P 1'
#
loop_
_entity.id
_entity.type
_entity.pdbx_description
1 polymer ?
#
loop_
_entity_poly.entity_id
_entity_poly.type
_entity_poly.pdbx_seq_one_letter_code
_entity_poly.pdbx_strand_id
1 'polypeptide(L)'
;VMRNLVHALNIIRLHNYNNHTKHHTVNMFSALKGLFKEAGVKDVITLFHSPKSPASIRVHTLLKQTAGAAQSTATIDQASSHPQQSKIERTDFELDVQEGIPTNDQLTNIFEYLGQDKIGSVVDGASTPTEALRKLKENGSLFQRPLVVDWGNGRAVSGDNESEIMKLLQTPPKA
;
A
#
# COMPACT_ATOMS: atom_id res chain seq x y z
N VAL A 1 26.65 59.32 -44.53
CA VAL A 1 26.55 58.55 -45.79
C VAL A 1 25.97 57.18 -45.42
N MET A 2 24.65 56.98 -45.51
CA MET A 2 23.96 56.29 -46.62
C MET A 2 24.52 54.88 -46.88
N ARG A 3 23.79 53.77 -46.97
CA ARG A 3 22.35 53.50 -47.13
C ARG A 3 22.13 51.99 -46.93
N ASN A 4 20.93 51.64 -46.44
CA ASN A 4 20.26 50.36 -46.61
C ASN A 4 20.48 49.70 -47.97
N LEU A 5 20.60 48.38 -47.99
CA LEU A 5 19.96 47.56 -49.01
C LEU A 5 19.22 46.39 -48.34
N VAL A 6 17.90 46.52 -48.38
CA VAL A 6 16.87 45.52 -48.09
C VAL A 6 16.54 44.79 -49.40
N HIS A 7 16.07 43.54 -49.29
CA HIS A 7 15.39 42.66 -50.28
C HIS A 7 16.24 41.45 -50.74
N ALA A 8 15.76 40.20 -50.78
CA ALA A 8 14.39 39.73 -50.94
C ALA A 8 14.17 38.28 -50.41
N LEU A 9 13.02 38.10 -49.77
CA LEU A 9 12.07 36.97 -49.86
C LEU A 9 12.49 35.50 -49.70
N ASN A 10 12.01 34.94 -48.58
CA ASN A 10 11.06 33.81 -48.53
C ASN A 10 11.52 32.40 -48.98
N ILE A 11 12.08 31.62 -48.04
CA ILE A 11 12.10 30.15 -48.13
C ILE A 11 11.73 29.52 -46.77
N ILE A 12 10.46 29.11 -46.67
CA ILE A 12 9.97 27.83 -46.13
C ILE A 12 10.23 27.50 -44.63
N ARG A 13 9.15 27.71 -43.87
CA ARG A 13 8.60 26.88 -42.77
C ARG A 13 9.11 25.43 -42.72
N LEU A 14 9.86 25.07 -41.67
CA LEU A 14 9.81 23.71 -41.11
C LEU A 14 9.91 23.69 -39.58
N HIS A 15 8.83 23.15 -39.01
CA HIS A 15 8.68 22.59 -37.68
C HIS A 15 9.88 21.80 -37.15
N ASN A 16 10.16 22.03 -35.86
CA ASN A 16 10.29 21.02 -34.80
C ASN A 16 11.66 20.34 -34.54
N TYR A 17 11.79 19.93 -33.27
CA TYR A 17 12.77 19.07 -32.61
C TYR A 17 14.05 19.70 -32.07
N ASN A 18 14.04 19.97 -30.77
CA ASN A 18 15.06 19.38 -29.91
C ASN A 18 14.42 18.82 -28.63
N ASN A 19 14.13 17.52 -28.71
CA ASN A 19 13.69 16.69 -27.59
C ASN A 19 14.82 16.60 -26.57
N HIS A 20 14.57 17.14 -25.37
CA HIS A 20 15.28 16.74 -24.18
C HIS A 20 14.91 15.29 -23.88
N THR A 21 15.83 14.36 -24.12
CA THR A 21 15.72 12.96 -23.70
C THR A 21 15.67 12.91 -22.17
N LYS A 22 14.45 12.98 -21.63
CA LYS A 22 14.18 12.41 -20.31
C LYS A 22 14.34 10.91 -20.48
N HIS A 23 15.42 10.37 -19.95
CA HIS A 23 15.47 8.94 -19.62
C HIS A 23 14.37 8.70 -18.59
N HIS A 24 13.15 8.47 -19.06
CA HIS A 24 12.14 7.75 -18.31
C HIS A 24 12.69 6.34 -18.15
N THR A 25 13.30 6.07 -17.00
CA THR A 25 13.31 4.74 -16.44
C THR A 25 11.85 4.33 -16.30
N VAL A 26 11.32 3.68 -17.33
CA VAL A 26 10.03 3.00 -17.26
C VAL A 26 10.22 1.93 -16.21
N ASN A 27 9.71 2.21 -15.01
CA ASN A 27 9.61 1.22 -13.95
C ASN A 27 8.69 0.13 -14.52
N MET A 28 9.28 -0.97 -14.99
CA MET A 28 8.57 -2.11 -15.60
C MET A 28 7.46 -2.69 -14.70
N PHE A 29 7.43 -2.30 -13.43
CA PHE A 29 6.36 -2.58 -12.48
C PHE A 29 5.03 -1.84 -12.74
N SER A 30 5.03 -0.68 -13.40
CA SER A 30 3.78 0.04 -13.71
C SER A 30 2.98 -0.62 -14.83
N ALA A 31 3.66 -1.30 -15.77
CA ALA A 31 3.00 -2.04 -16.84
C ALA A 31 2.28 -3.31 -16.33
N LEU A 32 2.77 -3.88 -15.23
CA LEU A 32 2.12 -5.04 -14.59
C LEU A 32 0.87 -4.64 -13.78
N LYS A 33 0.77 -3.39 -13.28
CA LYS A 33 -0.44 -2.91 -12.59
C LYS A 33 -1.66 -2.79 -13.53
N GLY A 34 -1.45 -2.58 -14.83
CA GLY A 34 -2.52 -2.42 -15.80
C GLY A 34 -3.16 -3.72 -16.29
N LEU A 35 -2.52 -4.88 -16.08
CA LEU A 35 -2.97 -6.17 -16.61
C LEU A 35 -3.72 -7.05 -15.58
N PHE A 36 -3.85 -6.60 -14.33
CA PHE A 36 -4.61 -7.26 -13.26
C PHE A 36 -5.93 -6.53 -12.93
N LYS A 37 -6.49 -5.77 -13.87
CA LYS A 37 -7.73 -5.01 -13.66
C LYS A 37 -9.02 -5.80 -13.92
N GLU A 38 -8.96 -7.04 -14.41
CA GLU A 38 -10.17 -7.80 -14.82
C GLU A 38 -10.41 -9.16 -14.15
N ALA A 39 -9.67 -9.51 -13.09
CA ALA A 39 -10.04 -10.61 -12.19
C ALA A 39 -9.72 -10.17 -10.76
N GLY A 40 -10.75 -10.05 -9.93
CA GLY A 40 -10.70 -9.40 -8.61
C GLY A 40 -9.41 -9.67 -7.84
N VAL A 41 -8.62 -8.63 -7.62
CA VAL A 41 -7.45 -8.69 -6.73
C VAL A 41 -7.98 -9.11 -5.36
N LYS A 42 -7.62 -10.31 -4.93
CA LYS A 42 -8.02 -10.84 -3.63
C LYS A 42 -7.59 -9.83 -2.57
N ASP A 43 -8.55 -9.40 -1.76
CA ASP A 43 -8.29 -8.51 -0.66
C ASP A 43 -7.60 -9.26 0.47
N VAL A 44 -6.27 -9.14 0.56
CA VAL A 44 -5.46 -9.83 1.57
C VAL A 44 -4.96 -8.83 2.59
N ILE A 45 -5.24 -9.14 3.85
CA ILE A 45 -4.70 -8.43 5.01
C ILE A 45 -3.73 -9.38 5.71
N THR A 46 -2.46 -8.98 5.74
CA THR A 46 -1.42 -9.75 6.43
C THR A 46 -1.20 -9.20 7.84
N LEU A 47 -1.24 -10.09 8.83
CA LEU A 47 -0.81 -9.84 10.20
C LEU A 47 0.56 -10.49 10.44
N PHE A 48 1.56 -9.68 10.74
CA PHE A 48 2.81 -10.15 11.32
C PHE A 48 2.65 -10.32 12.84
N HIS A 49 2.52 -11.56 13.27
CA HIS A 49 2.15 -11.96 14.63
C HIS A 49 3.35 -12.49 15.43
N SER A 50 3.30 -12.35 16.75
CA SER A 50 4.16 -13.07 17.69
C SER A 50 3.30 -13.73 18.77
N PRO A 51 3.31 -15.07 18.90
CA PRO A 51 2.51 -15.76 19.92
C PRO A 51 2.97 -15.48 21.35
N LYS A 52 4.16 -14.89 21.50
CA LYS A 52 4.71 -14.46 22.79
C LYS A 52 4.30 -13.02 23.16
N SER A 53 3.64 -12.29 22.26
CA SER A 53 3.19 -10.91 22.47
C SER A 53 1.69 -10.85 22.74
N PRO A 54 1.25 -10.42 23.94
CA PRO A 54 -0.17 -10.22 24.24
C PRO A 54 -0.86 -9.25 23.28
N ALA A 55 -0.14 -8.21 22.83
CA ALA A 55 -0.62 -7.26 21.83
C ALA A 55 -0.91 -7.96 20.49
N SER A 56 0.00 -8.83 20.03
CA SER A 56 -0.22 -9.59 18.79
C SER A 56 -1.36 -10.59 18.91
N ILE A 57 -1.59 -11.18 20.08
CA ILE A 57 -2.73 -12.08 20.31
C ILE A 57 -4.05 -11.31 20.22
N ARG A 58 -4.16 -10.14 20.85
CA ARG A 58 -5.37 -9.29 20.76
C ARG A 58 -5.70 -8.92 19.33
N VAL A 59 -4.72 -8.45 18.57
CA VAL A 59 -4.91 -8.06 17.16
C VAL A 59 -5.31 -9.27 16.31
N HIS A 60 -4.70 -10.44 16.53
CA HIS A 60 -5.07 -11.67 15.84
C HIS A 60 -6.53 -12.06 16.11
N THR A 61 -6.97 -12.03 17.38
CA THR A 61 -8.36 -12.31 17.74
C THR A 61 -9.33 -11.32 17.10
N LEU A 62 -9.01 -10.02 17.14
CA LEU A 62 -9.81 -8.96 16.51
C LEU A 62 -9.98 -9.20 15.00
N LEU A 63 -8.88 -9.39 14.27
CA LEU A 63 -8.91 -9.60 12.82
C LEU A 63 -9.70 -10.86 12.44
N LYS A 64 -9.53 -11.95 13.21
CA LYS A 64 -10.28 -13.20 12.99
C LYS A 64 -11.78 -13.03 13.22
N GLN A 65 -12.16 -12.29 14.26
CA GLN A 65 -13.57 -11.98 14.55
C GLN A 65 -14.19 -11.14 13.43
N THR A 66 -13.49 -10.11 12.97
CA THR A 66 -13.96 -9.25 11.89
C THR A 66 -14.11 -10.03 10.57
N ALA A 67 -13.13 -10.85 10.21
CA ALA A 67 -13.19 -11.70 9.02
C ALA A 67 -14.35 -12.72 9.08
N GLY A 68 -14.65 -13.28 10.25
CA GLY A 68 -15.79 -14.19 10.44
C GLY A 68 -17.16 -13.50 10.44
N ALA A 69 -17.25 -12.28 10.97
CA ALA A 69 -18.48 -11.49 10.97
C ALA A 69 -18.92 -11.11 9.54
N ALA A 70 -17.96 -10.81 8.67
CA ALA A 70 -18.17 -10.53 7.26
C ALA A 70 -18.98 -11.60 6.51
N GLN A 71 -18.62 -12.85 6.76
CA GLN A 71 -19.23 -14.01 6.11
C GLN A 71 -20.67 -14.24 6.60
N SER A 72 -20.99 -13.78 7.82
CA SER A 72 -22.32 -13.94 8.43
C SER A 72 -23.30 -12.86 7.95
N THR A 73 -22.85 -11.59 7.85
CA THR A 73 -23.70 -10.47 7.40
C THR A 73 -24.10 -10.59 5.93
N ALA A 74 -23.25 -11.19 5.08
CA ALA A 74 -23.57 -11.44 3.67
C ALA A 74 -24.81 -12.35 3.45
N THR A 75 -25.19 -13.17 4.45
CA THR A 75 -26.33 -14.10 4.34
C THR A 75 -27.68 -13.49 4.76
N ILE A 76 -27.67 -12.35 5.46
CA ILE A 76 -28.88 -11.73 6.02
C ILE A 76 -29.49 -10.67 5.07
N ASP A 77 -28.67 -9.98 4.29
CA ASP A 77 -29.11 -8.84 3.47
C ASP A 77 -29.67 -9.19 2.09
N GLN A 78 -29.82 -10.48 1.75
CA GLN A 78 -30.40 -10.90 0.45
C GLN A 78 -31.93 -11.09 0.48
N ALA A 79 -32.60 -10.85 1.60
CA ALA A 79 -34.04 -11.14 1.76
C ALA A 79 -34.97 -9.92 1.91
N SER A 80 -34.46 -8.68 1.94
CA SER A 80 -35.32 -7.50 2.19
C SER A 80 -35.03 -6.35 1.24
N SER A 81 -35.95 -6.10 0.33
CA SER A 81 -35.96 -4.95 -0.59
C SER A 81 -36.05 -3.62 0.19
N HIS A 82 -34.93 -2.94 0.40
CA HIS A 82 -34.93 -1.51 0.75
C HIS A 82 -33.63 -0.81 0.30
N PRO A 83 -33.69 0.31 -0.44
CA PRO A 83 -32.50 1.06 -0.84
C PRO A 83 -32.14 2.05 0.27
N GLN A 84 -31.47 1.58 1.31
CA GLN A 84 -30.94 2.46 2.35
C GLN A 84 -29.50 2.10 2.64
N GLN A 85 -28.62 2.85 1.99
CA GLN A 85 -27.28 3.18 2.46
C GLN A 85 -26.45 1.94 2.85
N SER A 86 -25.99 1.20 1.84
CA SER A 86 -24.94 0.20 2.02
C SER A 86 -23.72 0.89 2.64
N LYS A 87 -23.63 0.78 3.96
CA LYS A 87 -22.43 1.04 4.72
C LYS A 87 -21.40 0.08 4.13
N ILE A 88 -20.54 0.61 3.25
CA ILE A 88 -19.44 -0.13 2.62
C ILE A 88 -18.42 -0.40 3.72
N GLU A 89 -18.76 -1.25 4.67
CA GLU A 89 -17.78 -1.87 5.53
C GLU A 89 -17.17 -2.98 4.69
N ARG A 90 -15.93 -2.77 4.25
CA ARG A 90 -15.13 -3.81 3.62
C ARG A 90 -14.89 -4.89 4.67
N THR A 91 -15.82 -5.82 4.79
CA THR A 91 -15.74 -6.90 5.76
C THR A 91 -15.12 -8.14 5.12
N ASP A 92 -15.25 -8.31 3.80
CA ASP A 92 -14.75 -9.49 3.10
C ASP A 92 -13.28 -9.34 2.69
N PHE A 93 -12.37 -9.80 3.56
CA PHE A 93 -10.94 -9.90 3.31
C PHE A 93 -10.40 -11.26 3.76
N GLU A 94 -9.34 -11.72 3.13
CA GLU A 94 -8.57 -12.87 3.59
C GLU A 94 -7.54 -12.42 4.62
N LEU A 95 -7.59 -13.03 5.80
CA LEU A 95 -6.58 -12.85 6.84
C LEU A 95 -5.43 -13.84 6.63
N ASP A 96 -4.25 -13.32 6.34
CA ASP A 96 -2.98 -14.06 6.32
C ASP A 96 -2.19 -13.77 7.60
N VAL A 97 -1.75 -14.81 8.31
CA VAL A 97 -1.03 -14.67 9.58
C VAL A 97 0.38 -15.22 9.44
N GLN A 98 1.37 -14.36 9.65
CA GLN A 98 2.78 -14.69 9.49
C GLN A 98 3.55 -14.45 10.79
N GLU A 99 4.35 -15.43 11.20
CA GLU A 99 5.29 -15.29 12.33
C GLU A 99 6.71 -14.94 11.88
N GLY A 100 6.95 -14.89 10.57
CA GLY A 100 8.23 -14.46 10.00
C GLY A 100 8.44 -12.95 10.10
N ILE A 101 9.65 -12.51 9.77
CA ILE A 101 9.88 -11.12 9.36
C ILE A 101 9.41 -10.96 7.91
N PRO A 102 8.88 -9.78 7.51
CA PRO A 102 8.57 -9.54 6.11
C PRO A 102 9.85 -9.58 5.27
N THR A 103 9.73 -9.93 3.99
CA THR A 103 10.84 -9.88 3.04
C THR A 103 11.30 -8.43 2.81
N ASN A 104 12.51 -8.23 2.26
CA ASN A 104 13.02 -6.88 2.01
C ASN A 104 12.10 -6.05 1.10
N ASP A 105 11.50 -6.70 0.10
CA ASP A 105 10.58 -6.04 -0.83
C ASP A 105 9.27 -5.67 -0.13
N GLN A 106 8.73 -6.57 0.71
CA GLN A 106 7.57 -6.29 1.55
C GLN A 106 7.83 -5.14 2.51
N LEU A 107 8.98 -5.12 3.19
CA LEU A 107 9.38 -4.03 4.10
C LEU A 107 9.45 -2.69 3.39
N THR A 108 10.00 -2.65 2.18
CA THR A 108 10.07 -1.43 1.37
C THR A 108 8.68 -0.88 1.11
N ASN A 109 7.75 -1.72 0.64
CA ASN A 109 6.35 -1.33 0.43
C ASN A 109 5.66 -0.89 1.74
N ILE A 110 5.89 -1.60 2.85
CA ILE A 110 5.34 -1.26 4.16
C ILE A 110 5.80 0.13 4.61
N PHE A 111 7.08 0.46 4.44
CA PHE A 111 7.60 1.79 4.79
C PHE A 111 7.03 2.89 3.90
N GLU A 112 6.77 2.60 2.62
CA GLU A 112 6.05 3.52 1.74
C GLU A 112 4.61 3.77 2.23
N TYR A 113 3.93 2.74 2.76
CA TYR A 113 2.55 2.86 3.27
C TYR A 113 2.47 3.61 4.60
N LEU A 114 3.45 3.40 5.49
CA LEU A 114 3.49 4.00 6.82
C LEU A 114 4.04 5.43 6.83
N GLY A 115 4.90 5.74 5.86
CA GLY A 115 5.69 6.98 5.86
C GLY A 115 6.94 6.86 6.76
N GLN A 116 7.88 7.80 6.55
CA GLN A 116 9.20 7.77 7.19
C GLN A 116 9.13 7.87 8.73
N ASP A 117 8.17 8.62 9.26
CA ASP A 117 8.03 8.88 10.70
C ASP A 117 7.67 7.63 11.52
N LYS A 118 7.23 6.56 10.85
CA LYS A 118 6.77 5.32 11.47
C LYS A 118 7.73 4.15 11.27
N ILE A 119 8.90 4.38 10.68
CA ILE A 119 9.91 3.33 10.49
C ILE A 119 10.38 2.77 11.84
N GLY A 120 10.63 3.66 12.81
CA GLY A 120 11.06 3.28 14.16
C GLY A 120 10.02 2.45 14.94
N SER A 121 8.73 2.56 14.59
CA SER A 121 7.68 1.74 15.22
C SER A 121 7.58 0.33 14.61
N VAL A 122 8.24 0.09 13.48
CA VAL A 122 8.33 -1.23 12.83
C VAL A 122 9.69 -1.88 13.10
N VAL A 123 10.76 -1.10 13.13
CA VAL A 123 12.12 -1.58 13.40
C VAL A 123 12.78 -0.71 14.45
N ASP A 124 13.08 -1.32 15.60
CA ASP A 124 13.65 -0.58 16.73
C ASP A 124 15.00 0.07 16.38
N GLY A 125 15.11 1.34 16.75
CA GLY A 125 16.28 2.18 16.50
C GLY A 125 16.59 2.44 15.02
N ALA A 126 15.63 2.32 14.11
CA ALA A 126 15.79 2.71 12.71
C ALA A 126 15.01 4.00 12.41
N SER A 127 15.62 4.93 11.67
CA SER A 127 14.99 6.18 11.24
C SER A 127 14.79 6.25 9.72
N THR A 128 15.45 5.36 8.97
CA THR A 128 15.37 5.31 7.51
C THR A 128 15.12 3.90 7.01
N PRO A 129 14.53 3.72 5.81
CA PRO A 129 14.29 2.38 5.25
C PRO A 129 15.59 1.58 5.11
N THR A 130 16.66 2.23 4.67
CA THR A 130 17.98 1.61 4.51
C THR A 130 18.55 1.13 5.85
N GLU A 131 18.44 1.93 6.90
CA GLU A 131 18.88 1.51 8.24
C GLU A 131 18.03 0.37 8.79
N ALA A 132 16.71 0.43 8.59
CA ALA A 132 15.79 -0.60 9.02
C ALA A 132 16.12 -1.95 8.36
N LEU A 133 16.33 -1.96 7.04
CA LEU A 133 16.72 -3.16 6.29
C LEU A 133 18.08 -3.71 6.74
N ARG A 134 19.06 -2.83 6.98
CA ARG A 134 20.38 -3.23 7.49
C ARG A 134 20.26 -3.86 8.88
N LYS A 135 19.56 -3.20 9.79
CA LYS A 135 19.35 -3.65 11.18
C LYS A 135 18.60 -4.97 11.25
N LEU A 136 17.57 -5.18 10.43
CA LEU A 136 16.83 -6.45 10.41
C LEU A 136 17.64 -7.61 9.83
N LYS A 137 18.52 -7.36 8.87
CA LYS A 137 19.46 -8.37 8.37
C LYS A 137 20.45 -8.79 9.44
N GLU A 138 20.92 -7.85 10.25
CA GLU A 138 21.84 -8.10 11.37
C GLU A 138 21.14 -8.77 12.56
N ASN A 139 19.94 -8.30 12.89
CA ASN A 139 19.15 -8.78 14.01
C ASN A 139 17.63 -8.68 13.73
N GLY A 140 17.03 -9.83 13.35
CA GLY A 140 15.59 -9.93 13.13
C GLY A 140 14.73 -9.69 14.37
N SER A 141 15.29 -9.71 15.59
CA SER A 141 14.54 -9.42 16.81
C SER A 141 14.18 -7.95 16.97
N LEU A 142 14.77 -7.05 16.16
CA LEU A 142 14.44 -5.63 16.16
C LEU A 142 13.10 -5.34 15.49
N PHE A 143 12.55 -6.29 14.74
CA PHE A 143 11.24 -6.18 14.13
C PHE A 143 10.13 -6.17 15.19
N GLN A 144 9.38 -5.07 15.24
CA GLN A 144 8.31 -4.85 16.18
C GLN A 144 7.02 -5.50 15.69
N ARG A 145 6.33 -6.18 16.62
CA ARG A 145 5.08 -6.89 16.36
C ARG A 145 4.04 -6.52 17.43
N PRO A 146 2.75 -6.43 17.07
CA PRO A 146 2.17 -6.77 15.78
C PRO A 146 2.35 -5.70 14.69
N LEU A 147 2.27 -6.11 13.43
CA LEU A 147 2.17 -5.23 12.27
C LEU A 147 1.06 -5.74 11.35
N VAL A 148 0.07 -4.90 11.05
CA VAL A 148 -1.04 -5.20 10.15
C VAL A 148 -0.81 -4.48 8.82
N VAL A 149 -0.97 -5.18 7.71
CA VAL A 149 -0.75 -4.64 6.36
C VAL A 149 -1.95 -4.99 5.47
N ASP A 150 -2.56 -3.97 4.86
CA ASP A 150 -3.56 -4.09 3.82
C ASP A 150 -2.90 -3.77 2.47
N TRP A 151 -2.61 -4.83 1.73
CA TRP A 151 -1.95 -4.75 0.43
C TRP A 151 -2.86 -4.16 -0.65
N GLY A 152 -4.19 -4.33 -0.51
CA GLY A 152 -5.18 -3.82 -1.46
C GLY A 152 -5.26 -2.29 -1.44
N ASN A 153 -5.11 -1.68 -0.26
CA ASN A 153 -5.15 -0.22 -0.10
C ASN A 153 -3.79 0.46 0.00
N GLY A 154 -2.72 -0.31 0.15
CA GLY A 154 -1.38 0.21 0.44
C GLY A 154 -1.35 0.94 1.77
N ARG A 155 -1.84 0.28 2.83
CA ARG A 155 -1.89 0.82 4.19
C ARG A 155 -1.30 -0.18 5.16
N ALA A 156 -0.71 0.30 6.24
CA ALA A 156 -0.26 -0.54 7.33
C ALA A 156 -0.44 0.17 8.68
N VAL A 157 -0.47 -0.62 9.75
CA VAL A 157 -0.59 -0.16 11.13
C VAL A 157 0.38 -0.98 11.98
N SER A 158 1.31 -0.30 12.64
CA SER A 158 2.21 -0.91 13.63
C SER A 158 1.59 -0.87 15.03
N GLY A 159 1.71 -1.94 15.79
CA GLY A 159 1.17 -2.05 17.15
C GLY A 159 -0.29 -2.47 17.19
N ASP A 160 -0.92 -2.30 18.36
CA ASP A 160 -2.26 -2.80 18.67
C ASP A 160 -3.31 -1.70 18.85
N ASN A 161 -3.12 -0.54 18.22
CA ASN A 161 -4.13 0.51 18.21
C ASN A 161 -5.38 0.06 17.44
N GLU A 162 -6.35 -0.47 18.18
CA GLU A 162 -7.60 -1.00 17.65
C GLU A 162 -8.35 0.02 16.77
N SER A 163 -8.35 1.30 17.14
CA SER A 163 -9.01 2.34 16.33
C SER A 163 -8.34 2.55 14.98
N GLU A 164 -7.02 2.48 14.90
CA GLU A 164 -6.29 2.56 13.63
C GLU A 164 -6.51 1.30 12.79
N ILE A 165 -6.53 0.13 13.43
CA ILE A 165 -6.80 -1.16 12.78
C ILE A 165 -8.24 -1.18 12.22
N MET A 166 -9.25 -0.76 12.97
CA MET A 166 -10.62 -0.73 12.47
C MET A 166 -10.78 0.23 11.28
N LYS A 167 -10.10 1.38 11.31
CA LYS A 167 -10.05 2.31 10.16
C LYS A 167 -9.34 1.72 8.94
N LEU A 168 -8.33 0.89 9.15
CA LEU A 168 -7.63 0.11 8.12
C LEU A 168 -8.63 -0.83 7.45
N LEU A 169 -9.35 -1.64 8.23
CA LEU A 169 -10.32 -2.63 7.74
C LEU A 169 -11.53 -2.01 7.02
N GLN A 170 -12.05 -0.88 7.52
CA GLN A 170 -13.25 -0.24 6.95
C GLN A 170 -12.99 0.52 5.63
N THR A 171 -11.74 0.68 5.21
CA THR A 171 -11.44 1.44 3.98
C THR A 171 -11.64 0.56 2.74
N PRO A 172 -12.52 0.91 1.81
CA PRO A 172 -12.74 0.12 0.59
C PRO A 172 -11.48 0.10 -0.30
N PRO A 173 -11.26 -0.96 -1.11
CA PRO A 173 -10.12 -1.04 -2.03
C PRO A 173 -10.11 0.17 -2.97
N LYS A 174 -8.94 0.76 -3.22
CA LYS A 174 -8.79 1.80 -4.25
C LYS A 174 -9.03 1.19 -5.64
N ALA A 175 -10.03 1.71 -6.35
CA ALA A 175 -10.40 1.32 -7.71
C ALA A 175 -9.44 1.86 -8.80
#